data_AF-A0AAJ3FW51-F1
#
_entry.id   AF-A0AAJ3FW51-F1
#
_cell.length_a   1.000
_cell.length_b   1.000
_cell.length_c   1.000
_cell.angle_alpha   90.00
_cell.angle_beta   90.00
_cell.angle_gamma   90.00
#
_symmetry.space_group_name_H-M   'P 1'
#
loop_
_entity.id
_entity.type
_entity.pdbx_description
1 polymer ?
#
loop_
_entity_poly.entity_id
_entity_poly.type
_entity_poly.pdbx_seq_one_letter_code
_entity_poly.pdbx_strand_id
1 'polypeptide(L)'
;MRRSNRGFTLIEIMIVIAIIGIVITIGYPSLTEYMKKGRRTEIAGLLSEQAQILERYYSKNNVYTNATGLSGGNDFYTITQTLTDQSFILTAVRKSGSSMAADKCGDFKITNTGVRSIENAAAGLTTKDCWGR
;
A
#
# COMPACT_ATOMS: atom_id res chain seq x y z
N MET A 1 -54.10 15.22 25.63
CA MET A 1 -53.57 15.02 24.26
C MET A 1 -52.80 13.70 24.21
N ARG A 2 -53.36 12.66 23.57
CA ARG A 2 -52.68 11.35 23.44
C ARG A 2 -51.86 11.39 22.15
N ARG A 3 -50.53 11.52 22.24
CA ARG A 3 -49.64 11.37 21.08
C ARG A 3 -49.75 9.93 20.58
N SER A 4 -50.19 9.75 19.34
CA SER A 4 -50.11 8.46 18.65
C SER A 4 -48.63 8.23 18.30
N ASN A 5 -47.98 7.29 18.99
CA ASN A 5 -46.67 6.80 18.59
C ASN A 5 -46.87 5.96 17.32
N ARG A 6 -46.62 6.57 16.16
CA ARG A 6 -46.52 5.84 14.88
C ARG A 6 -45.23 5.02 14.92
N GLY A 7 -45.37 3.69 15.00
CA GLY A 7 -44.25 2.76 14.84
C GLY A 7 -43.93 2.53 13.37
N PHE A 8 -42.68 2.12 13.08
CA PHE A 8 -42.27 1.66 11.76
C PHE A 8 -43.02 0.38 11.38
N THR A 9 -43.39 0.27 10.11
CA THR A 9 -44.00 -0.96 9.57
C THR A 9 -42.92 -2.00 9.25
N LEU A 10 -43.27 -3.29 9.32
CA LEU A 10 -42.37 -4.36 8.90
C LEU A 10 -41.93 -4.22 7.44
N ILE A 11 -42.82 -3.73 6.57
CA ILE A 11 -42.53 -3.52 5.16
C ILE A 11 -41.50 -2.40 4.95
N GLU A 12 -41.55 -1.31 5.72
CA GLU A 12 -40.53 -0.26 5.67
C GLU A 12 -39.16 -0.81 6.05
N ILE A 13 -39.08 -1.63 7.10
CA ILE A 13 -37.81 -2.25 7.51
C ILE A 13 -37.29 -3.21 6.43
N MET A 14 -38.16 -3.99 5.78
CA MET A 14 -37.75 -4.88 4.68
C MET A 14 -37.20 -4.11 3.48
N ILE A 15 -37.83 -2.98 3.12
CA ILE A 15 -37.36 -2.13 2.02
C ILE A 15 -36.02 -1.49 2.38
N VAL A 16 -35.86 -0.99 3.61
CA VAL A 16 -34.60 -0.38 4.08
C VAL A 16 -33.45 -1.40 4.04
N ILE A 17 -33.67 -2.62 4.52
CA ILE A 17 -32.65 -3.68 4.49
C ILE A 17 -32.30 -4.06 3.04
N ALA A 18 -33.30 -4.14 2.15
CA ALA A 18 -33.06 -4.40 0.73
C ALA A 18 -32.20 -3.31 0.07
N ILE A 19 -32.48 -2.03 0.35
CA ILE A 19 -31.70 -0.91 -0.17
C ILE A 19 -30.26 -0.93 0.38
N ILE A 20 -30.09 -1.15 1.69
CA ILE A 20 -28.76 -1.24 2.33
C ILE A 20 -27.94 -2.38 1.71
N GLY A 21 -28.57 -3.54 1.47
CA GLY A 21 -27.92 -4.67 0.81
C GLY A 21 -27.32 -4.30 -0.55
N ILE A 22 -28.11 -3.65 -1.40
CA ILE A 22 -27.69 -3.20 -2.74
C ILE A 22 -26.52 -2.20 -2.64
N VAL A 23 -26.59 -1.24 -1.72
CA VAL A 23 -25.56 -0.21 -1.55
C VAL A 23 -24.24 -0.83 -1.08
N ILE A 24 -24.27 -1.76 -0.14
CA ILE A 24 -23.06 -2.41 0.39
C ILE A 24 -22.34 -3.18 -0.73
N THR A 25 -23.07 -3.88 -1.59
CA THR A 25 -22.47 -4.68 -2.68
C THR A 25 -21.63 -3.82 -3.62
N ILE A 26 -22.07 -2.60 -3.93
CA ILE A 26 -21.35 -1.68 -4.84
C ILE A 26 -20.30 -0.87 -4.07
N GLY A 27 -20.60 -0.45 -2.84
CA GLY A 27 -19.76 0.45 -2.05
C GLY A 27 -18.50 -0.20 -1.48
N TYR A 28 -18.60 -1.43 -0.97
CA TYR A 28 -17.50 -2.09 -0.27
C TYR A 28 -16.19 -2.23 -1.07
N PRO A 29 -16.18 -2.70 -2.35
CA PRO A 29 -14.93 -2.88 -3.08
C PRO A 29 -14.16 -1.56 -3.25
N SER A 30 -14.86 -0.44 -3.46
CA SER A 30 -14.23 0.87 -3.65
C SER A 30 -13.46 1.36 -2.41
N LEU A 31 -13.99 1.09 -1.21
CA LEU A 31 -13.33 1.43 0.04
C LEU A 31 -12.02 0.65 0.21
N THR A 32 -12.02 -0.64 -0.12
CA THR A 32 -10.82 -1.48 0.02
C THR A 32 -9.70 -1.02 -0.92
N GLU A 33 -10.01 -0.63 -2.16
CA GLU A 33 -9.01 -0.10 -3.10
C GLU A 33 -8.47 1.27 -2.66
N TYR A 34 -9.29 2.13 -2.05
CA TYR A 34 -8.83 3.38 -1.47
C TYR A 34 -7.80 3.15 -0.36
N MET A 35 -8.08 2.22 0.57
CA MET A 35 -7.13 1.87 1.63
C MET A 35 -5.84 1.28 1.07
N LYS A 36 -5.93 0.38 0.09
CA LYS A 36 -4.75 -0.20 -0.58
C LYS A 36 -3.91 0.87 -1.27
N LYS A 37 -4.53 1.85 -1.94
CA LYS A 37 -3.83 2.98 -2.55
C LYS A 37 -3.05 3.78 -1.50
N GLY A 38 -3.65 4.05 -0.34
CA GLY A 38 -2.97 4.70 0.79
C GLY A 38 -1.74 3.91 1.27
N ARG A 39 -1.88 2.58 1.40
CA ARG A 39 -0.76 1.70 1.78
C ARG A 39 0.37 1.66 0.75
N ARG A 40 0.03 1.71 -0.55
CA ARG A 40 1.03 1.81 -1.63
C ARG A 40 1.80 3.13 -1.56
N THR A 41 1.12 4.24 -1.28
CA THR A 41 1.78 5.54 -1.10
C THR A 41 2.67 5.57 0.13
N GLU A 42 2.25 4.93 1.22
CA GLU A 42 3.03 4.82 2.45
C GLU A 42 4.35 4.06 2.21
N ILE A 43 4.28 2.87 1.60
CA ILE A 43 5.48 2.07 1.34
C ILE A 43 6.40 2.73 0.30
N ALA A 44 5.85 3.38 -0.71
CA ALA A 44 6.63 4.15 -1.68
C ALA A 44 7.36 5.33 -1.03
N GLY A 45 6.72 5.98 -0.05
CA GLY A 45 7.32 7.01 0.79
C GLY A 45 8.47 6.45 1.61
N LEU A 46 8.26 5.32 2.30
CA LEU A 46 9.26 4.66 3.14
C LEU A 46 10.48 4.17 2.34
N LEU A 47 10.27 3.67 1.11
CA LEU A 47 11.37 3.34 0.19
C LEU A 47 12.15 4.59 -0.23
N SER A 48 11.46 5.70 -0.48
CA SER A 48 12.11 6.96 -0.86
C SER A 48 12.91 7.56 0.30
N GLU A 49 12.42 7.46 1.53
CA GLU A 49 13.14 7.88 2.73
C GLU A 49 14.43 7.07 2.91
N GLN A 50 14.34 5.74 2.78
CA GLN A 50 15.52 4.88 2.91
C GLN A 50 16.55 5.10 1.82
N ALA A 51 16.12 5.35 0.58
CA ALA A 51 17.02 5.76 -0.48
C ALA A 51 17.79 7.03 -0.08
N GLN A 52 17.13 8.04 0.50
CA GLN A 52 17.81 9.25 0.98
C GLN A 52 18.79 8.98 2.14
N ILE A 53 18.46 8.06 3.04
CA ILE A 53 19.38 7.63 4.11
C ILE A 53 20.64 7.01 3.51
N LEU A 54 20.48 6.14 2.52
CA LEU A 54 21.58 5.50 1.80
C LEU A 54 22.45 6.51 1.06
N GLU A 55 21.86 7.46 0.33
CA GLU A 55 22.64 8.50 -0.37
C GLU A 55 23.43 9.39 0.60
N ARG A 56 22.84 9.72 1.75
CA ARG A 56 23.54 10.48 2.80
C ARG A 56 24.68 9.67 3.41
N TYR A 57 24.50 8.35 3.57
CA TYR A 57 25.56 7.47 4.06
C TYR A 57 26.71 7.38 3.06
N TYR A 58 26.40 7.20 1.78
CA TYR A 58 27.39 7.16 0.71
C TYR A 58 28.18 8.46 0.60
N SER A 59 27.52 9.61 0.73
CA SER A 59 28.19 10.92 0.71
C SER A 59 29.24 11.09 1.84
N LYS A 60 29.15 10.31 2.91
CA LYS A 60 30.10 10.35 4.04
C LYS A 60 31.16 9.26 3.97
N ASN A 61 30.80 8.08 3.49
CA ASN A 61 31.65 6.88 3.57
C ASN A 61 32.18 6.39 2.21
N ASN A 62 31.69 6.95 1.10
CA ASN A 62 31.94 6.52 -0.29
C ASN A 62 31.59 5.05 -0.58
N VAL A 63 30.80 4.41 0.29
CA VAL A 63 30.28 3.05 0.12
C VAL A 63 28.85 2.97 0.64
N TYR A 64 28.00 2.11 0.07
CA TYR A 64 26.70 1.76 0.67
C TYR A 64 26.76 0.54 1.59
N THR A 65 27.83 -0.27 1.50
CA THR A 65 28.02 -1.43 2.38
C THR A 65 28.02 -0.98 3.84
N ASN A 66 27.44 -1.81 4.71
CA ASN A 66 27.31 -1.54 6.16
C ASN A 66 26.49 -0.30 6.54
N ALA A 67 25.72 0.29 5.62
CA ALA A 67 24.74 1.32 5.99
C ALA A 67 23.73 0.77 7.01
N THR A 68 23.46 1.55 8.05
CA THR A 68 22.54 1.19 9.15
C THR A 68 21.38 2.17 9.24
N GLY A 69 20.36 1.83 10.05
CA GLY A 69 19.18 2.69 10.25
C GLY A 69 18.14 2.58 9.14
N LEU A 70 18.15 1.48 8.38
CA LEU A 70 17.14 1.17 7.37
C LEU A 70 15.94 0.49 8.03
N SER A 71 14.75 0.72 7.48
CA SER A 71 13.50 0.18 8.03
C SER A 71 13.26 -1.23 7.53
N GLY A 72 12.74 -2.11 8.40
CA GLY A 72 12.27 -3.44 8.01
C GLY A 72 10.95 -3.44 7.24
N GLY A 73 10.31 -2.28 7.05
CA GLY A 73 8.99 -2.12 6.43
C GLY A 73 7.90 -1.76 7.43
N ASN A 74 6.66 -2.15 7.13
CA ASN A 74 5.46 -1.86 7.94
C ASN A 74 4.57 -3.12 8.07
N ASP A 75 3.34 -2.98 8.53
CA ASP A 75 2.42 -4.12 8.73
C ASP A 75 2.06 -4.86 7.44
N PHE A 76 2.25 -4.23 6.28
CA PHE A 76 1.81 -4.75 4.98
C PHE A 76 2.96 -5.18 4.08
N TYR A 77 4.15 -4.62 4.29
CA TYR A 77 5.34 -4.87 3.48
C TYR A 77 6.56 -5.13 4.35
N THR A 78 7.40 -6.07 3.93
CA THR A 78 8.75 -6.26 4.45
C THR A 78 9.73 -5.65 3.46
N ILE A 79 10.66 -4.83 3.94
CA ILE A 79 11.69 -4.22 3.10
C ILE A 79 12.97 -5.02 3.22
N THR A 80 13.51 -5.41 2.08
CA THR A 80 14.82 -6.05 1.95
C THR A 80 15.74 -5.15 1.14
N GLN A 81 17.03 -5.21 1.47
CA GLN A 81 18.06 -4.39 0.86
C GLN A 81 19.19 -5.27 0.35
N THR A 82 19.66 -4.98 -0.85
CA THR A 82 20.91 -5.52 -1.39
C THR A 82 21.86 -4.34 -1.54
N LEU A 83 22.93 -4.33 -0.74
CA LEU A 83 23.91 -3.24 -0.70
C LEU A 83 25.25 -3.74 -1.24
N THR A 84 25.84 -2.94 -2.12
CA THR A 84 27.22 -3.08 -2.60
C THR A 84 27.94 -1.77 -2.36
N ASP A 85 29.24 -1.68 -2.63
CA ASP A 85 29.96 -0.42 -2.39
C ASP A 85 29.38 0.72 -3.23
N GLN A 86 28.95 0.47 -4.47
CA GLN A 86 28.53 1.52 -5.42
C GLN A 86 27.05 1.48 -5.82
N SER A 87 26.28 0.51 -5.33
CA SER A 87 24.86 0.41 -5.67
C SER A 87 24.03 -0.18 -4.55
N PHE A 88 22.74 0.16 -4.55
CA PHE A 88 21.75 -0.50 -3.72
C PHE A 88 20.49 -0.82 -4.49
N ILE A 89 19.79 -1.84 -3.99
CA ILE A 89 18.43 -2.18 -4.37
C ILE A 89 17.61 -2.29 -3.09
N LEU A 90 16.54 -1.52 -2.98
CA LEU A 90 15.53 -1.66 -1.94
C LEU A 90 14.29 -2.30 -2.55
N THR A 91 13.81 -3.37 -1.94
CA THR A 91 12.62 -4.12 -2.39
C THR A 91 11.64 -4.24 -1.24
N ALA A 92 10.43 -3.74 -1.41
CA ALA A 92 9.32 -3.92 -0.49
C ALA A 92 8.42 -5.06 -0.97
N VAL A 93 8.49 -6.18 -0.28
CA VAL A 93 7.72 -7.41 -0.56
C VAL A 93 6.45 -7.42 0.29
N ARG A 94 5.30 -7.72 -0.33
CA ARG A 94 4.03 -7.83 0.39
C ARG A 94 4.10 -8.94 1.45
N LYS A 95 3.62 -8.66 2.66
CA LYS A 95 3.51 -9.66 3.73
C LYS A 95 2.33 -10.60 3.46
N SER A 96 2.59 -11.90 3.53
CA SER A 96 1.55 -12.94 3.46
C SER A 96 0.54 -12.78 4.59
N GLY A 97 -0.75 -12.99 4.30
CA GLY A 97 -1.83 -12.82 5.29
C GLY A 97 -2.20 -11.36 5.59
N SER A 98 -1.47 -10.38 5.05
CA SER A 98 -1.86 -8.98 5.14
C SER A 98 -2.92 -8.63 4.10
N SER A 99 -3.63 -7.52 4.32
CA SER A 99 -4.57 -6.96 3.32
C SER A 99 -3.94 -6.57 1.98
N MET A 100 -2.60 -6.51 1.90
CA MET A 100 -1.86 -6.26 0.67
C MET A 100 -1.35 -7.55 0.01
N ALA A 101 -1.51 -8.73 0.61
CA ALA A 101 -0.94 -9.99 0.09
C ALA A 101 -1.36 -10.30 -1.36
N ALA A 102 -2.61 -9.98 -1.72
CA ALA A 102 -3.16 -10.15 -3.07
C ALA A 102 -3.28 -8.82 -3.83
N ASP A 103 -2.54 -7.78 -3.42
CA ASP A 103 -2.60 -6.48 -4.06
C ASP A 103 -2.06 -6.54 -5.49
N LYS A 104 -2.79 -5.93 -6.44
CA LYS A 104 -2.45 -6.01 -7.87
C LYS A 104 -1.10 -5.37 -8.22
N CYS A 105 -0.61 -4.41 -7.43
CA CYS A 105 0.63 -3.69 -7.72
C CYS A 105 1.90 -4.44 -7.38
N GLY A 106 1.79 -5.60 -6.73
CA GLY A 106 2.97 -6.40 -6.48
C GLY A 106 3.89 -5.81 -5.41
N ASP A 107 5.15 -6.11 -5.58
CA ASP A 107 6.27 -5.69 -4.75
C ASP A 107 6.92 -4.45 -5.36
N PHE A 108 7.36 -3.52 -4.52
CA PHE A 108 7.87 -2.22 -4.95
C PHE A 108 9.38 -2.22 -4.88
N LYS A 109 10.05 -1.69 -5.89
CA LYS A 109 11.51 -1.68 -5.94
C LYS A 109 12.08 -0.34 -6.38
N ILE A 110 13.15 0.10 -5.71
CA ILE A 110 13.91 1.31 -6.06
C ILE A 110 15.41 1.03 -6.03
N THR A 111 16.14 1.56 -7.00
CA THR A 111 17.61 1.47 -7.09
C THR A 111 18.28 2.80 -6.72
N ASN A 112 19.60 2.78 -6.54
CA ASN A 112 20.42 3.98 -6.30
C ASN A 112 20.31 5.05 -7.41
N THR A 113 20.00 4.64 -8.64
CA THR A 113 19.75 5.59 -9.74
C THR A 113 18.35 6.21 -9.71
N GLY A 114 17.53 5.89 -8.70
CA GLY A 114 16.15 6.34 -8.59
C GLY A 114 15.16 5.61 -9.50
N VAL A 115 15.60 4.55 -10.21
CA VAL A 115 14.72 3.75 -11.05
C VAL A 115 13.73 3.00 -10.16
N ARG A 116 12.44 3.25 -10.40
CA ARG A 116 11.32 2.62 -9.71
C ARG A 116 10.75 1.51 -10.58
N SER A 117 10.44 0.40 -9.95
CA SER A 117 9.83 -0.75 -10.63
C SER A 117 8.84 -1.46 -9.72
N ILE A 118 8.04 -2.32 -10.33
CA ILE A 118 7.15 -3.25 -9.66
C ILE A 118 7.48 -4.67 -10.10
N GLU A 119 7.45 -5.60 -9.16
CA GLU A 119 7.65 -7.04 -9.40
C GLU A 119 6.41 -7.80 -8.90
N ASN A 120 6.13 -8.99 -9.44
CA ASN A 120 4.97 -9.80 -9.02
C ASN A 120 3.61 -9.07 -9.08
N ALA A 121 3.49 -8.09 -9.99
CA ALA A 121 2.27 -7.33 -10.25
C ALA A 121 1.34 -8.08 -11.22
N ALA A 122 0.05 -7.76 -11.18
CA ALA A 122 -0.90 -8.28 -12.15
C ALA A 122 -0.57 -7.79 -13.57
N ALA A 123 -0.91 -8.60 -14.57
CA ALA A 123 -0.64 -8.29 -15.97
C ALA A 123 -1.28 -6.96 -16.40
N GLY A 124 -0.57 -6.19 -17.23
CA GLY A 124 -1.05 -4.92 -17.78
C GLY A 124 -0.92 -3.70 -16.87
N LEU A 125 -0.37 -3.85 -15.66
CA LEU A 125 -0.06 -2.72 -14.78
C LEU A 125 1.32 -2.14 -15.08
N THR A 126 1.42 -0.82 -15.01
CA THR A 126 2.68 -0.11 -15.13
C THR A 126 3.17 0.37 -13.77
N THR A 127 4.48 0.67 -13.66
CA THR A 127 5.05 1.33 -12.47
C THR A 127 4.28 2.61 -12.12
N LYS A 128 3.79 3.33 -13.14
CA LYS A 128 3.02 4.56 -13.02
C LYS A 128 1.75 4.37 -12.19
N ASP A 129 1.01 3.31 -12.49
CA ASP A 129 -0.28 2.98 -11.86
C ASP A 129 -0.13 2.66 -10.36
N CYS A 130 1.05 2.21 -9.97
CA CYS A 130 1.31 1.66 -8.64
C CYS A 130 2.10 2.60 -7.74
N TRP A 131 3.07 3.33 -8.29
CA TRP A 131 3.88 4.31 -7.55
C TRP A 131 3.22 5.69 -7.40
N GLY A 132 2.02 5.87 -7.96
CA GLY A 132 1.18 7.04 -7.68
C GLY A 132 1.64 8.34 -8.36
N ARG A 133 2.16 8.26 -9.59
CA ARG A 133 2.45 9.44 -10.42
C ARG A 133 2.08 9.20 -11.87
#